data_AF-A0A4Q3JE85-F1
#
_entry.id   AF-A0A4Q3JE85-F1
#
_cell.length_a   1.000
_cell.length_b   1.000
_cell.length_c   1.000
_cell.angle_alpha   90.00
_cell.angle_beta   90.00
_cell.angle_gamma   90.00
#
_symmetry.space_group_name_H-M   'P 1'
#
loop_
_entity.id
_entity.type
_entity.pdbx_description
1 polymer ?
#
loop_
_entity_poly.entity_id
_entity_poly.type
_entity_poly.pdbx_seq_one_letter_code
_entity_poly.pdbx_strand_id
1 'polypeptide(L)'
;MAMAASDLGLLRSLALAGAGITSLPRLSVQDALDDGRLVHVLPSWVWPTTNLYLLHRGGRFVTPRVRAFIDHMRAALDLRGQRPPAP
;
A
#
# COMPACT_ATOMS: atom_id res chain seq x y z
N MET A 1 -12.20 12.57 -19.84
CA MET A 1 -10.88 13.22 -19.73
C MET A 1 -10.02 12.31 -18.86
N ALA A 2 -8.90 11.81 -19.37
CA ALA A 2 -8.00 10.95 -18.59
C ALA A 2 -6.97 11.83 -17.86
N MET A 3 -6.75 11.58 -16.57
CA MET A 3 -5.74 12.25 -15.76
C MET A 3 -4.67 11.24 -15.35
N ALA A 4 -3.42 11.68 -15.38
CA ALA A 4 -2.28 10.89 -14.92
C ALA A 4 -1.61 11.60 -13.74
N ALA A 5 -1.34 10.86 -12.67
CA ALA A 5 -0.57 11.32 -11.53
C ALA A 5 0.36 10.21 -11.06
N SER A 6 1.56 10.57 -10.61
CA SER A 6 2.56 9.66 -10.07
C SER A 6 2.49 9.52 -8.55
N ASP A 7 1.60 10.28 -7.89
CA ASP A 7 1.40 10.28 -6.45
C ASP A 7 0.07 9.63 -6.06
N LEU A 8 0.13 8.70 -5.10
CA LEU A 8 -1.05 7.98 -4.62
C LEU A 8 -2.03 8.89 -3.88
N GLY A 9 -1.52 9.87 -3.12
CA GLY A 9 -2.35 10.79 -2.35
C GLY A 9 -3.22 11.68 -3.24
N LEU A 10 -2.64 12.17 -4.34
CA LEU A 10 -3.35 12.93 -5.36
C LEU A 10 -4.41 12.07 -6.05
N LEU A 11 -4.07 10.85 -6.50
CA LEU A 11 -5.03 9.92 -7.10
C LEU A 11 -6.21 9.62 -6.17
N ARG A 12 -5.94 9.42 -4.87
CA ARG A 12 -6.98 9.22 -3.85
C ARG A 12 -7.89 10.44 -3.72
N SER A 13 -7.31 11.64 -3.67
CA SER A 13 -8.07 12.88 -3.56
C SER A 13 -8.97 13.12 -4.77
N LEU A 14 -8.47 12.82 -5.97
CA LEU A 14 -9.25 12.90 -7.21
C LEU A 14 -10.41 11.89 -7.23
N ALA A 15 -10.18 10.65 -6.79
CA ALA A 15 -11.23 9.64 -6.69
C ALA A 15 -12.33 10.05 -5.69
N LEU A 16 -11.93 10.57 -4.52
CA LEU A 16 -12.87 11.09 -3.52
C LEU A 16 -13.65 12.31 -4.00
N ALA A 17 -13.06 13.11 -4.89
CA ALA A 17 -13.74 14.23 -5.55
C ALA A 17 -14.66 13.81 -6.71
N GLY A 18 -14.79 12.51 -7.00
CA GLY A 18 -15.62 11.99 -8.08
C GLY A 18 -15.04 12.23 -9.49
N ALA A 19 -13.74 12.49 -9.59
CA ALA A 19 -13.11 12.82 -10.87
C ALA A 19 -12.82 11.60 -11.77
N GLY A 20 -13.14 10.39 -11.31
CA GLY A 20 -13.04 9.16 -12.10
C GLY A 20 -12.76 7.90 -11.27
N ILE A 21 -12.35 6.84 -11.96
CA ILE A 21 -11.93 5.56 -11.38
C ILE A 21 -10.40 5.52 -11.34
N THR A 22 -9.82 4.99 -10.26
CA THR A 22 -8.36 4.81 -10.12
C THR A 22 -8.02 3.48 -9.45
N SER A 23 -6.79 3.02 -9.61
CA SER A 23 -6.25 1.84 -8.93
C SER A 23 -5.32 2.29 -7.81
N LEU A 24 -5.64 1.89 -6.58
CA LEU A 24 -4.89 2.25 -5.38
C LEU A 24 -4.73 1.02 -4.47
N PRO A 25 -3.62 0.91 -3.71
CA PRO A 25 -3.49 -0.10 -2.68
C PRO A 25 -4.63 -0.01 -1.68
N ARG A 26 -5.27 -1.13 -1.35
CA ARG A 26 -6.42 -1.20 -0.44
C ARG A 26 -6.17 -0.48 0.89
N LEU A 27 -4.97 -0.64 1.45
CA LEU A 27 -4.55 0.00 2.71
C LEU A 27 -4.66 1.54 2.69
N SER A 28 -4.58 2.18 1.51
CA SER A 28 -4.64 3.65 1.39
C SER A 28 -6.07 4.20 1.33
N VAL A 29 -7.06 3.35 1.09
CA VAL A 29 -8.46 3.74 0.86
C VAL A 29 -9.46 2.98 1.74
N GLN A 30 -8.99 2.13 2.66
CA GLN A 30 -9.86 1.26 3.46
C GLN A 30 -10.93 2.06 4.22
N ASP A 31 -10.55 3.12 4.94
CA ASP A 31 -11.51 3.99 5.63
C ASP A 31 -12.57 4.58 4.69
N ALA A 32 -12.18 4.97 3.47
CA ALA A 32 -13.11 5.55 2.51
C ALA A 32 -14.04 4.49 1.88
N LEU A 33 -13.60 3.24 1.80
CA LEU A 33 -14.45 2.11 1.40
C LEU A 33 -15.44 1.76 2.53
N ASP A 34 -14.96 1.75 3.78
CA ASP A 34 -15.78 1.44 4.96
C ASP A 34 -16.87 2.49 5.19
N ASP A 35 -16.55 3.77 4.98
CA ASP A 35 -17.50 4.89 5.05
C ASP A 35 -18.39 5.02 3.80
N GLY A 36 -18.21 4.18 2.77
CA GLY A 36 -18.96 4.24 1.51
C GLY A 36 -18.66 5.44 0.62
N ARG A 37 -17.62 6.23 0.92
CA ARG A 37 -17.15 7.36 0.09
C ARG A 37 -16.49 6.91 -1.20
N LEU A 38 -15.93 5.70 -1.20
CA LEU A 38 -15.44 5.01 -2.38
C LEU A 38 -16.13 3.65 -2.49
N VAL A 39 -16.17 3.11 -3.72
CA VAL A 39 -16.70 1.78 -4.00
C VAL A 39 -15.68 0.98 -4.82
N HIS A 40 -15.56 -0.31 -4.52
CA HIS A 40 -14.72 -1.21 -5.30
C HIS A 40 -15.41 -1.57 -6.61
N VAL A 41 -14.90 -1.04 -7.71
CA VAL A 41 -15.38 -1.34 -9.06
C VAL A 41 -14.62 -2.53 -9.64
N LEU A 42 -15.28 -3.31 -10.50
CA LEU A 42 -14.72 -4.50 -11.16
C LEU A 42 -14.17 -5.56 -10.17
N PRO A 43 -14.99 -6.08 -9.23
CA PRO A 43 -14.51 -6.97 -8.17
C PRO A 43 -13.95 -8.31 -8.67
N SER A 44 -14.28 -8.73 -9.89
CA SER A 44 -13.73 -9.93 -10.53
C SER A 44 -12.34 -9.71 -11.13
N TRP A 45 -11.88 -8.46 -11.25
CA TRP A 45 -10.58 -8.14 -11.81
C TRP A 45 -9.56 -7.98 -10.69
N VAL A 46 -8.61 -8.91 -10.62
CA VAL A 46 -7.54 -8.90 -9.61
C VAL A 46 -6.27 -8.32 -10.22
N TRP A 47 -5.80 -7.21 -9.67
CA TRP A 47 -4.48 -6.67 -10.00
C TRP A 47 -3.37 -7.56 -9.43
N PRO A 48 -2.21 -7.67 -10.10
CA PRO A 48 -1.07 -8.38 -9.55
C PRO A 48 -0.71 -7.83 -8.17
N THR A 49 -0.53 -8.74 -7.20
CA THR A 49 -0.14 -8.36 -5.84
C THR A 49 1.19 -7.63 -5.87
N THR A 50 1.24 -6.45 -5.23
CA THR A 50 2.49 -5.69 -5.05
C THR A 50 3.03 -5.95 -3.65
N ASN A 51 4.31 -6.28 -3.56
CA ASN A 51 4.99 -6.49 -2.29
C ASN A 51 5.44 -5.15 -1.69
N LEU A 52 5.22 -4.98 -0.38
CA LEU A 52 5.79 -3.89 0.39
C LEU A 52 7.09 -4.35 1.07
N TYR A 53 8.18 -3.61 0.86
CA TYR A 53 9.48 -3.95 1.42
C TYR A 53 9.91 -2.92 2.46
N LEU A 54 10.48 -3.41 3.56
CA LEU A 54 11.16 -2.58 4.55
C LEU A 54 12.66 -2.64 4.28
N LEU A 55 13.22 -1.55 3.74
CA LEU A 55 14.63 -1.46 3.39
C LEU A 55 15.41 -0.76 4.50
N HIS A 56 16.51 -1.36 4.92
CA HIS A 56 17.50 -0.74 5.80
C HIS A 56 18.90 -0.99 5.22
N ARG A 57 19.90 -0.20 5.64
CA ARG A 57 21.28 -0.46 5.24
C ARG A 57 21.68 -1.90 5.64
N GLY A 58 22.21 -2.64 4.68
CA GLY A 58 22.78 -3.96 4.90
C GLY A 58 24.03 -3.85 5.78
N GLY A 59 24.16 -4.75 6.75
CA GLY A 59 25.29 -4.81 7.67
C GLY A 59 25.09 -5.92 8.70
N ARG A 60 26.19 -6.44 9.25
CA ARG A 60 26.16 -7.57 10.19
C ARG A 60 25.42 -7.27 11.50
N PHE A 61 25.22 -6.00 11.83
CA PHE A 61 24.57 -5.53 13.05
C PHE A 61 23.38 -4.61 12.73
N VAL A 62 22.16 -5.11 12.95
CA VAL A 62 20.95 -4.28 13.01
C VAL A 62 20.82 -3.74 14.43
N THR A 63 20.77 -2.41 14.59
CA THR A 63 20.67 -1.79 15.92
C THR A 63 19.35 -2.19 16.60
N PRO A 64 19.28 -2.24 17.95
CA PRO A 64 18.05 -2.59 18.67
C PRO A 64 16.85 -1.71 18.29
N ARG A 65 17.08 -0.41 18.04
CA ARG A 65 16.03 0.53 17.61
C ARG A 65 15.47 0.18 16.22
N VAL A 66 16.33 -0.19 15.26
CA VAL A 66 15.88 -0.60 13.92
C VAL A 66 15.12 -1.92 14.01
N ARG A 67 15.59 -2.87 14.83
CA ARG A 67 14.89 -4.14 15.07
C ARG A 67 13.49 -3.90 15.65
N ALA A 68 13.38 -3.10 16.71
CA ALA A 68 12.10 -2.75 17.30
C ALA A 68 11.15 -2.10 16.29
N PHE A 69 11.66 -1.24 15.41
CA PHE A 69 10.86 -0.65 14.33
C PHE A 69 10.41 -1.69 13.29
N ILE A 70 11.30 -2.60 12.87
CA ILE A 70 10.95 -3.71 11.96
C ILE A 70 9.85 -4.57 12.56
N ASP A 71 9.97 -4.93 13.84
CA ASP A 71 9.01 -5.79 14.54
C ASP A 71 7.66 -5.07 14.71
N HIS A 72 7.69 -3.78 15.05
CA HIS A 72 6.49 -2.94 15.12
C HIS A 72 5.76 -2.86 13.77
N MET A 73 6.50 -2.55 12.69
CA MET A 73 5.92 -2.44 11.35
C MET A 73 5.33 -3.78 10.87
N ARG A 74 5.98 -4.91 11.18
CA ARG A 74 5.45 -6.24 10.86
C ARG A 74 4.12 -6.51 11.53
N ALA A 75 4.01 -6.17 12.82
CA ALA A 75 2.77 -6.34 13.58
C ALA A 75 1.66 -5.39 13.07
N ALA A 76 1.99 -4.11 12.84
CA ALA A 76 1.02 -3.08 12.48
C ALA A 76 0.39 -3.30 11.10
N LEU A 77 1.14 -3.86 10.15
CA LEU A 77 0.72 -4.04 8.77
C LEU A 77 0.39 -5.50 8.41
N ASP A 78 0.33 -6.40 9.40
CA ASP A 78 0.26 -7.86 9.21
C ASP A 78 1.19 -8.33 8.08
N LEU A 79 2.43 -7.79 8.06
CA LEU A 79 3.38 -8.12 7.01
C LEU A 79 3.82 -9.56 7.23
N ARG A 80 3.19 -10.47 6.50
CA ARG A 80 3.68 -11.84 6.36
C ARG A 80 5.07 -11.74 5.77
N GLY A 81 6.07 -12.19 6.54
CA GLY A 81 7.46 -12.23 6.10
C GLY A 81 7.63 -13.20 4.95
N GLN A 82 7.25 -12.80 3.75
CA GLN A 82 7.56 -13.54 2.54
C GLN A 82 8.97 -13.13 2.13
N ARG A 83 9.82 -14.14 1.96
CA ARG A 83 11.13 -13.92 1.34
C ARG A 83 10.87 -13.43 -0.09
N PRO A 84 11.45 -12.30 -0.53
CA PRO A 84 11.31 -11.87 -1.91
C PRO A 84 11.70 -13.02 -2.86
N PRO A 85 11.01 -13.19 -4.01
CA PRO A 85 11.49 -14.09 -5.04
C PRO A 85 12.95 -13.72 -5.37
N ALA A 86 13.80 -14.73 -5.55
CA ALA A 86 15.17 -14.50 -5.97
C ALA A 86 15.17 -13.69 -7.29
N PRO A 87 16.10 -12.74 -7.47
CA PRO A 87 16.21 -11.97 -8.70
C PRO A 87 16.44 -12.87 -9.93
#